data_AF-A0AAW1Q5K6-F1
#
_entry.id   AF-A0AAW1Q5K6-F1
#
_cell.length_a   1.000
_cell.length_b   1.000
_cell.length_c   1.000
_cell.angle_alpha   90.00
_cell.angle_beta   90.00
_cell.angle_gamma   90.00
#
_symmetry.space_group_name_H-M   'P 1'
#
loop_
_entity.id
_entity.type
_entity.pdbx_description
1 polymer ?
#
loop_
_entity_poly.entity_id
_entity_poly.type
_entity_poly.pdbx_seq_one_letter_code
_entity_poly.pdbx_strand_id
1 'polypeptide(L)'
;MAGRLSSTEEAVLEVCRKHGNAGVADALLQEELHHMTMQARMMAINSLLNKHRLTLLTNPADESLVYKEVIAEDAAKFKGLGTEEMLVYQHIQASGNYGIWTKDLKMKTNLAQPQITKLLKVLEQRSLIKAIKSVSNANRKVYMLYELEPARELTGGAWYTEHEYDSEFIEVLQQACYQFILNAGEASLDDVALFIKEKGFSKVELRADDVMSLINCLEYDGKIDRVEREEGEMFRRALLEIPDTSAFTNVPCGSCPVFNDCTPDGAISPNTCVYYQKWLDF
;
A
#
# COMPACT_ATOMS: atom_id res chain seq x y z
N MET A 1 10.15 32.27 -19.40
CA MET A 1 11.45 32.93 -19.64
C MET A 1 12.49 32.29 -18.73
N ALA A 2 13.36 31.44 -19.27
CA ALA A 2 14.51 30.91 -18.54
C ALA A 2 15.47 32.08 -18.29
N GLY A 3 15.72 32.44 -17.03
CA GLY A 3 16.70 33.46 -16.69
C GLY A 3 18.08 33.01 -17.20
N ARG A 4 18.81 33.90 -17.89
CA ARG A 4 20.19 33.64 -18.30
C ARG A 4 20.99 33.15 -17.09
N LEU A 5 21.60 31.98 -17.22
CA LEU A 5 22.57 31.50 -16.24
C LEU A 5 23.82 32.36 -16.34
N SER A 6 24.46 32.66 -15.22
CA SER A 6 25.80 33.24 -15.25
C SER A 6 26.82 32.17 -15.64
N SER A 7 27.97 32.58 -16.18
CA SER A 7 29.08 31.65 -16.50
C SER A 7 29.49 30.79 -15.29
N THR A 8 29.37 31.35 -14.08
CA THR A 8 29.64 30.66 -12.82
C THR A 8 28.58 29.61 -12.45
N GLU A 9 27.32 29.87 -12.78
CA GLU A 9 26.23 28.91 -12.58
C GLU A 9 26.32 27.75 -13.59
N GLU A 10 26.72 28.05 -14.83
CA GLU A 10 26.87 27.07 -15.90
C GLU A 10 28.04 26.13 -15.63
N ALA A 11 29.16 26.63 -15.10
CA ALA A 11 30.30 25.83 -14.66
C ALA A 11 29.95 24.85 -13.53
N VAL A 12 29.17 25.28 -12.53
CA VAL A 12 28.71 24.39 -11.44
C VAL A 12 27.80 23.29 -11.99
N LEU A 13 26.89 23.62 -12.91
CA LEU A 13 26.01 22.64 -13.54
C LEU A 13 26.79 21.65 -14.43
N GLU A 14 27.84 22.10 -15.12
CA GLU A 14 28.69 21.24 -15.93
C GLU A 14 29.40 20.16 -15.08
N VAL A 15 29.93 20.52 -13.91
CA VAL A 15 30.53 19.56 -12.98
C VAL A 15 29.48 18.57 -12.48
N CYS A 16 28.29 19.05 -12.12
CA CYS A 16 27.17 18.17 -11.75
C CYS A 16 26.75 17.22 -12.88
N ARG A 17 26.81 17.64 -14.14
CA ARG A 17 26.53 16.78 -15.32
C ARG A 17 27.60 15.71 -15.51
N LYS A 18 28.88 16.05 -15.32
CA LYS A 18 30.01 15.11 -15.47
C LYS A 18 29.91 13.93 -14.50
N HIS A 19 29.43 14.17 -13.28
CA HIS A 19 29.26 13.13 -12.26
C HIS A 19 27.89 12.44 -12.26
N GLY A 20 27.00 12.81 -13.18
CA GLY A 20 25.74 12.11 -13.42
C GLY A 20 24.83 11.98 -12.20
N ASN A 21 24.23 10.80 -12.04
CA ASN A 21 23.12 10.60 -11.08
C ASN A 21 23.57 10.51 -9.61
N ALA A 22 24.88 10.40 -9.34
CA ALA A 22 25.48 10.19 -8.02
C ALA A 22 25.60 11.47 -7.17
N GLY A 23 25.49 12.66 -7.79
CA GLY A 23 25.71 13.94 -7.12
C GLY A 23 27.18 14.24 -6.85
N VAL A 24 27.49 15.49 -6.53
CA VAL A 24 28.85 16.02 -6.36
C VAL A 24 29.00 16.60 -4.96
N ALA A 25 29.94 16.10 -4.16
CA ALA A 25 30.23 16.64 -2.83
C ALA A 25 30.85 18.06 -2.91
N ASP A 26 30.66 18.87 -1.87
CA ASP A 26 31.22 20.24 -1.82
C ASP A 26 32.76 20.25 -1.98
N ALA A 27 33.45 19.24 -1.41
CA ALA A 27 34.89 19.08 -1.55
C ALA A 27 35.33 18.88 -3.02
N LEU A 28 34.55 18.14 -3.80
CA LEU A 28 34.83 17.86 -5.21
C LEU A 28 34.49 19.08 -6.08
N LEU A 29 33.42 19.81 -5.76
CA LEU A 29 33.14 21.12 -6.36
C LEU A 29 34.26 22.11 -6.08
N GLN A 30 34.88 22.06 -4.90
CA GLN A 30 36.00 22.94 -4.55
C GLN A 30 37.29 22.60 -5.32
N GLU A 31 37.53 21.32 -5.60
CA GLU A 31 38.69 20.85 -6.37
C GLU A 31 38.55 21.16 -7.87
N GLU A 32 37.41 20.84 -8.49
CA GLU A 32 37.16 21.08 -9.91
C GLU A 32 37.00 22.58 -10.23
N LEU A 33 36.40 23.36 -9.32
CA LEU A 33 36.18 24.80 -9.47
C LEU A 33 37.20 25.64 -8.67
N HIS A 34 38.46 25.19 -8.59
CA HIS A 34 39.54 25.90 -7.90
C HIS A 34 39.86 27.28 -8.50
N HIS A 35 39.50 27.50 -9.76
CA HIS A 35 39.67 28.77 -10.48
C HIS A 35 38.66 29.86 -10.06
N MET A 36 37.64 29.49 -9.26
CA MET A 36 36.64 30.42 -8.73
C MET A 36 36.85 30.70 -7.24
N THR A 37 36.55 31.93 -6.82
CA THR A 37 36.58 32.26 -5.39
C THR A 37 35.47 31.50 -4.63
N MET A 38 35.76 31.11 -3.38
CA MET A 38 34.81 30.42 -2.51
C MET A 38 33.47 31.18 -2.41
N GLN A 39 33.54 32.51 -2.36
CA GLN A 39 32.35 33.38 -2.27
C GLN A 39 31.53 33.36 -3.56
N ALA A 40 32.16 33.41 -4.74
CA ALA A 40 31.46 33.32 -6.02
C ALA A 40 30.82 31.94 -6.23
N ARG A 41 31.50 30.87 -5.80
CA ARG A 41 30.97 29.50 -5.85
C ARG A 41 29.75 29.34 -4.94
N MET A 42 29.80 29.79 -3.69
CA MET A 42 28.67 29.75 -2.77
C MET A 42 27.48 30.58 -3.27
N MET A 43 27.73 31.76 -3.87
CA MET A 43 26.67 32.55 -4.49
C MET A 43 26.03 31.84 -5.68
N ALA A 44 26.82 31.18 -6.53
CA ALA A 44 26.32 30.41 -7.66
C ALA A 44 25.51 29.19 -7.20
N ILE A 45 25.98 28.44 -6.19
CA ILE A 45 25.25 27.31 -5.61
C ILE A 45 23.93 27.77 -5.00
N ASN A 46 23.94 28.81 -4.15
CA ASN A 46 22.72 29.34 -3.56
C ASN A 46 21.74 29.86 -4.61
N SER A 47 22.25 30.51 -5.66
CA SER A 47 21.43 30.94 -6.79
C SER A 47 20.83 29.76 -7.56
N LEU A 48 21.60 28.69 -7.81
CA LEU A 48 21.13 27.48 -8.49
C LEU A 48 20.12 26.67 -7.66
N LEU A 49 20.30 26.61 -6.34
CA LEU A 49 19.33 26.05 -5.39
C LEU A 49 18.02 26.86 -5.41
N ASN A 50 18.12 28.19 -5.36
CA ASN A 50 16.96 29.09 -5.45
C ASN A 50 16.27 29.03 -6.83
N LYS A 51 17.02 28.78 -7.91
CA LYS A 51 16.50 28.55 -9.26
C LYS A 51 16.01 27.11 -9.48
N HIS A 52 16.17 26.23 -8.47
CA HIS A 52 15.84 24.79 -8.48
C HIS A 52 16.43 24.01 -9.65
N ARG A 53 17.57 24.49 -10.15
CA ARG A 53 18.38 23.78 -11.15
C ARG A 53 19.31 22.77 -10.49
N LEU A 54 19.44 22.84 -9.18
CA LEU A 54 20.37 22.07 -8.39
C LEU A 54 19.66 21.66 -7.10
N THR A 55 19.91 20.43 -6.65
CA THR A 55 19.30 19.82 -5.47
C THR A 55 20.39 19.31 -4.56
N LEU A 56 20.24 19.55 -3.26
CA LEU A 56 21.10 19.02 -2.22
C LEU A 56 20.54 17.67 -1.76
N LEU A 57 21.31 16.60 -1.88
CA LEU A 57 20.98 15.27 -1.40
C LEU A 57 21.96 14.89 -0.28
N THR A 58 21.53 14.06 0.66
CA THR A 58 22.44 13.39 1.60
C THR A 58 22.85 12.06 1.01
N ASN A 59 24.16 11.81 0.93
CA ASN A 59 24.67 10.51 0.48
C ASN A 59 24.36 9.45 1.56
N PRO A 60 23.60 8.39 1.24
CA PRO A 60 23.25 7.36 2.22
C PRO A 60 24.45 6.54 2.72
N ALA A 61 25.62 6.60 2.07
CA ALA A 61 26.82 5.91 2.51
C ALA A 61 27.64 6.66 3.58
N ASP A 62 27.72 7.98 3.49
CA ASP A 62 28.68 8.81 4.27
C ASP A 62 28.04 10.01 4.99
N GLU A 63 26.71 10.16 4.96
CA GLU A 63 25.95 11.32 5.49
C GLU A 63 26.38 12.70 4.93
N SER A 64 27.27 12.71 3.93
CA SER A 64 27.78 13.92 3.30
C SER A 64 26.75 14.54 2.35
N LEU A 65 26.76 15.88 2.28
CA LEU A 65 25.90 16.63 1.36
C LEU A 65 26.47 16.61 -0.06
N VAL A 66 25.67 16.15 -1.01
CA VAL A 66 25.99 16.10 -2.44
C VAL A 66 25.02 16.94 -3.26
N TYR A 67 25.53 17.63 -4.26
CA TYR A 67 24.78 18.51 -5.15
C TYR A 67 24.50 17.82 -6.48
N LYS A 68 23.26 17.87 -6.97
CA LYS A 68 22.85 17.21 -8.21
C LYS A 68 22.03 18.15 -9.09
N GLU A 69 22.26 18.14 -10.40
CA GLU A 69 21.41 18.90 -11.34
C GLU A 69 20.01 18.27 -11.42
N VAL A 70 18.99 19.14 -11.38
CA VAL A 70 17.59 18.75 -11.59
C VAL A 70 17.30 18.75 -13.08
N ILE A 71 16.78 17.64 -13.60
CA ILE A 71 16.37 17.49 -15.01
C ILE A 71 15.27 18.53 -15.32
N ALA A 72 15.24 19.09 -16.54
CA ALA A 72 14.41 20.25 -16.87
C ALA A 72 12.89 20.05 -16.67
N GLU A 73 12.38 18.82 -16.80
CA GLU A 73 10.96 18.48 -16.54
C GLU A 73 10.61 18.55 -15.06
N ASP A 74 11.51 18.07 -14.21
CA ASP A 74 11.41 18.12 -12.75
C ASP A 74 11.57 19.56 -12.22
N ALA A 75 12.46 20.36 -12.84
CA ALA A 75 12.67 21.76 -12.47
C ALA A 75 11.42 22.63 -12.66
N ALA A 76 10.52 22.26 -13.58
CA ALA A 76 9.23 22.93 -13.76
C ALA A 76 8.23 22.56 -12.66
N LYS A 77 8.18 21.27 -12.27
CA LYS A 77 7.33 20.75 -11.18
C LYS A 77 7.76 21.30 -9.81
N PHE A 78 9.07 21.46 -9.60
CA PHE A 78 9.61 21.97 -8.34
C PHE A 78 9.59 23.50 -8.22
N LYS A 79 9.29 24.23 -9.30
CA LYS A 79 9.33 25.70 -9.35
C LYS A 79 8.52 26.35 -8.22
N GLY A 80 9.18 27.11 -7.35
CA GLY A 80 8.56 27.80 -6.23
C GLY A 80 8.31 26.92 -5.00
N LEU A 81 9.05 25.83 -4.83
CA LEU A 81 9.17 25.12 -3.56
C LEU A 81 10.36 25.71 -2.77
N GLY A 82 10.19 25.90 -1.47
CA GLY A 82 11.30 26.30 -0.61
C GLY A 82 12.25 25.14 -0.32
N THR A 83 13.30 25.44 0.41
CA THR A 83 14.30 24.45 0.84
C THR A 83 13.70 23.37 1.74
N GLU A 84 12.73 23.73 2.57
CA GLU A 84 12.07 22.81 3.50
C GLU A 84 11.09 21.87 2.78
N GLU A 85 10.33 22.37 1.80
CA GLU A 85 9.47 21.54 0.96
C GLU A 85 10.31 20.53 0.16
N MET A 86 11.47 20.96 -0.35
CA MET A 86 12.38 20.09 -1.10
C MET A 86 12.96 18.99 -0.23
N LEU A 87 13.38 19.33 1.00
CA LEU A 87 13.86 18.35 1.98
C LEU A 87 12.80 17.30 2.29
N VAL A 88 11.55 17.72 2.57
CA VAL A 88 10.45 16.79 2.84
C VAL A 88 10.16 15.90 1.62
N TYR A 89 10.13 16.48 0.42
CA TYR A 89 9.91 15.74 -0.81
C TYR A 89 10.97 14.64 -1.04
N GLN A 90 12.25 14.93 -0.80
CA GLN A 90 13.33 13.96 -0.94
C GLN A 90 13.19 12.78 0.00
N HIS A 91 12.82 13.01 1.27
CA HIS A 91 12.60 11.90 2.20
C HIS A 91 11.40 11.03 1.81
N ILE A 92 10.36 11.63 1.22
CA ILE A 92 9.23 10.89 0.66
C ILE A 92 9.67 10.07 -0.56
N GLN A 93 10.44 10.67 -1.47
CA GLN A 93 10.99 9.99 -2.65
C GLN A 93 11.88 8.80 -2.26
N ALA A 94 12.74 8.97 -1.25
CA ALA A 94 13.61 7.90 -0.74
C ALA A 94 12.83 6.72 -0.12
N SER A 95 11.58 6.93 0.28
CA SER A 95 10.74 5.90 0.90
C SER A 95 9.97 5.05 -0.13
N GLY A 96 10.03 5.40 -1.42
CA GLY A 96 9.50 4.60 -2.51
C GLY A 96 8.02 4.25 -2.38
N ASN A 97 7.69 2.98 -2.64
CA ASN A 97 6.33 2.43 -2.65
C ASN A 97 5.76 2.11 -1.26
N TYR A 98 6.59 2.09 -0.21
CA TYR A 98 6.14 1.96 1.18
C TYR A 98 5.72 3.31 1.79
N GLY A 99 6.17 4.41 1.18
CA GLY A 99 5.90 5.76 1.68
C GLY A 99 6.48 6.03 3.06
N ILE A 100 6.22 7.22 3.60
CA ILE A 100 6.73 7.66 4.89
C ILE A 100 5.60 8.17 5.80
N TRP A 101 5.66 7.82 7.08
CA TRP A 101 4.73 8.31 8.08
C TRP A 101 5.17 9.68 8.63
N THR A 102 4.23 10.51 9.07
CA THR A 102 4.52 11.84 9.61
C THR A 102 5.47 11.82 10.81
N LYS A 103 5.41 10.79 11.67
CA LYS A 103 6.34 10.66 12.80
C LYS A 103 7.76 10.34 12.33
N ASP A 104 7.90 9.46 11.35
CA ASP A 104 9.20 9.09 10.79
C ASP A 104 9.82 10.28 10.03
N LEU A 105 8.98 11.02 9.32
CA LEU A 105 9.38 12.27 8.66
C LEU A 105 9.85 13.32 9.68
N LYS A 106 9.15 13.47 10.81
CA LYS A 106 9.56 14.36 11.91
C LYS A 106 10.93 13.97 12.47
N MET A 107 11.16 12.68 12.68
CA MET A 107 12.43 12.17 13.20
C MET A 107 13.59 12.42 12.23
N LYS A 108 13.34 12.30 10.91
CA LYS A 108 14.37 12.49 9.89
C LYS A 108 14.65 13.96 9.54
N THR A 109 13.64 14.81 9.50
CA THR A 109 13.80 16.23 9.10
C THR A 109 14.06 17.17 10.28
N ASN A 110 13.82 16.72 11.52
CA ASN A 110 13.87 17.53 12.73
C ASN A 110 12.95 18.78 12.69
N LEU A 111 11.89 18.75 11.87
CA LEU A 111 10.92 19.84 11.73
C LEU A 111 9.75 19.68 12.71
N ALA A 112 9.11 20.79 13.09
CA ALA A 112 7.94 20.75 13.97
C ALA A 112 6.71 20.15 13.25
N GLN A 113 5.86 19.42 14.00
CA GLN A 113 4.65 18.78 13.44
C GLN A 113 3.71 19.74 12.66
N PRO A 114 3.43 20.98 13.13
CA PRO A 114 2.59 21.92 12.39
C PRO A 114 3.21 22.33 11.05
N GLN A 115 4.53 22.49 11.02
CA GLN A 115 5.30 22.85 9.84
C GLN A 115 5.28 21.73 8.81
N ILE A 116 5.55 20.49 9.22
CA ILE A 116 5.44 19.29 8.37
C ILE A 116 4.04 19.19 7.75
N THR A 117 3.00 19.41 8.55
CA THR A 117 1.61 19.34 8.08
C THR A 117 1.32 20.39 7.01
N LYS A 118 1.90 21.60 7.14
CA LYS A 118 1.78 22.66 6.14
C LYS A 118 2.54 22.30 4.85
N LEU A 119 3.77 21.81 4.96
CA LEU A 119 4.60 21.40 3.82
C LEU A 119 3.94 20.26 3.03
N LEU A 120 3.43 19.23 3.72
CA LEU A 120 2.73 18.11 3.08
C LEU A 120 1.48 18.57 2.32
N LYS A 121 0.70 19.51 2.89
CA LYS A 121 -0.46 20.08 2.18
C LYS A 121 -0.06 20.81 0.89
N VAL A 122 1.04 21.56 0.90
CA VAL A 122 1.53 22.26 -0.30
C VAL A 122 1.98 21.25 -1.36
N LEU A 123 2.70 20.21 -0.97
CA LEU A 123 3.17 19.15 -1.88
C LEU A 123 1.99 18.33 -2.45
N GLU A 124 0.96 18.06 -1.65
CA GLU A 124 -0.27 17.35 -2.06
C GLU A 124 -1.11 18.20 -3.02
N GLN A 125 -1.28 19.50 -2.75
CA GLN A 125 -1.99 20.44 -3.63
C GLN A 125 -1.34 20.58 -5.01
N ARG A 126 -0.02 20.39 -5.10
CA ARG A 126 0.72 20.41 -6.37
C ARG A 126 0.78 19.04 -7.05
N SER A 127 0.10 18.03 -6.51
CA SER A 127 0.12 16.64 -7.01
C SER A 127 1.54 16.06 -7.13
N LEU A 128 2.47 16.48 -6.26
CA LEU A 128 3.82 15.92 -6.19
C LEU A 128 3.85 14.66 -5.31
N ILE A 129 3.01 14.67 -4.27
CA ILE A 129 2.82 13.54 -3.36
C ILE A 129 1.33 13.23 -3.26
N LYS A 130 1.02 12.00 -2.88
CA LYS A 130 -0.32 11.58 -2.46
C LYS A 130 -0.24 10.95 -1.08
N ALA A 131 -1.36 10.95 -0.40
CA ALA A 131 -1.45 10.35 0.91
C ALA A 131 -2.39 9.15 0.91
N ILE A 132 -1.95 8.10 1.58
CA ILE A 132 -2.58 6.79 1.57
C ILE A 132 -2.83 6.36 3.01
N LYS A 133 -4.01 5.81 3.27
CA LYS A 133 -4.30 5.19 4.56
C LYS A 133 -3.81 3.75 4.53
N SER A 134 -3.11 3.35 5.58
CA SER A 134 -2.69 1.95 5.73
C SER A 134 -3.91 1.07 6.00
N VAL A 135 -4.10 -0.01 5.25
CA VAL A 135 -5.19 -0.98 5.51
C VAL A 135 -5.01 -1.67 6.86
N SER A 136 -3.78 -2.01 7.24
CA SER A 136 -3.46 -2.60 8.55
C SER A 136 -3.69 -1.66 9.73
N ASN A 137 -3.70 -0.34 9.51
CA ASN A 137 -3.90 0.65 10.56
C ASN A 137 -4.55 1.90 9.98
N ALA A 138 -5.88 1.95 10.06
CA ALA A 138 -6.70 3.02 9.47
C ALA A 138 -6.32 4.44 9.95
N ASN A 139 -5.69 4.58 11.12
CA ASN A 139 -5.23 5.86 11.67
C ASN A 139 -3.82 6.25 11.19
N ARG A 140 -3.09 5.35 10.52
CA ARG A 140 -1.76 5.62 9.98
C ARG A 140 -1.85 6.09 8.53
N LYS A 141 -1.56 7.39 8.34
CA LYS A 141 -1.45 8.04 7.03
C LYS A 141 0.00 8.05 6.55
N VAL A 142 0.29 7.39 5.44
CA VAL A 142 1.61 7.38 4.79
C VAL A 142 1.59 8.29 3.55
N TYR A 143 2.72 8.91 3.24
CA TYR A 143 2.87 9.80 2.08
C TYR A 143 3.87 9.20 1.11
N MET A 144 3.57 9.26 -0.18
CA MET A 144 4.43 8.77 -1.25
C MET A 144 4.29 9.64 -2.51
N LEU A 145 5.14 9.42 -3.51
CA LEU A 145 5.04 10.16 -4.77
C LEU A 145 3.72 9.89 -5.47
N TYR A 146 3.18 10.92 -6.14
CA TYR A 146 1.88 10.83 -6.80
C TYR A 146 1.85 9.74 -7.87
N GLU A 147 2.93 9.63 -8.64
CA GLU A 147 3.08 8.70 -9.77
C GLU A 147 3.37 7.25 -9.33
N LEU A 148 3.75 7.01 -8.07
CA LEU A 148 4.08 5.67 -7.59
C LEU A 148 2.85 4.90 -7.12
N GLU A 149 2.76 3.62 -7.45
CA GLU A 149 1.74 2.73 -6.90
C GLU A 149 2.15 2.22 -5.50
N PRO A 150 1.24 2.25 -4.51
CA PRO A 150 1.52 1.76 -3.16
C PRO A 150 1.85 0.26 -3.15
N ALA A 151 2.71 -0.14 -2.22
CA ALA A 151 2.96 -1.56 -1.97
C ALA A 151 1.68 -2.28 -1.52
N ARG A 152 1.51 -3.54 -1.95
CA ARG A 152 0.34 -4.38 -1.60
C ARG A 152 0.11 -4.50 -0.09
N GLU A 153 1.17 -4.53 0.70
CA GLU A 153 1.09 -4.57 2.17
C GLU A 153 0.40 -3.34 2.76
N LEU A 154 0.44 -2.20 2.07
CA LEU A 154 -0.26 -0.97 2.46
C LEU A 154 -1.70 -0.94 1.96
N THR A 155 -1.96 -1.49 0.76
CA THR A 155 -3.29 -1.54 0.17
C THR A 155 -4.12 -2.74 0.61
N GLY A 156 -3.55 -3.69 1.35
CA GLY A 156 -4.24 -4.92 1.78
C GLY A 156 -4.33 -6.01 0.71
N GLY A 157 -3.70 -5.83 -0.46
CA GLY A 157 -3.74 -6.82 -1.56
C GLY A 157 -4.95 -6.65 -2.48
N ALA A 158 -5.40 -7.76 -3.07
CA ALA A 158 -6.47 -7.76 -4.09
C ALA A 158 -7.90 -7.75 -3.51
N TRP A 159 -8.03 -7.93 -2.18
CA TRP A 159 -9.30 -8.00 -1.46
C TRP A 159 -9.82 -6.66 -0.96
N TYR A 160 -9.11 -5.58 -1.27
CA TYR A 160 -9.45 -4.25 -0.83
C TYR A 160 -9.60 -3.32 -2.03
N THR A 161 -10.74 -2.64 -2.07
CA THR A 161 -11.04 -1.58 -3.03
C THR A 161 -11.13 -0.28 -2.26
N GLU A 162 -10.39 0.75 -2.68
CA GLU A 162 -10.38 2.08 -2.02
C GLU A 162 -10.14 2.05 -0.49
N HIS A 163 -9.37 1.08 0.00
CA HIS A 163 -9.06 0.85 1.43
C HIS A 163 -10.19 0.22 2.25
N GLU A 164 -11.24 -0.29 1.61
CA GLU A 164 -12.32 -1.06 2.24
C GLU A 164 -12.25 -2.52 1.81
N TYR A 165 -12.58 -3.43 2.72
CA TYR A 165 -12.62 -4.87 2.45
C TYR A 165 -13.84 -5.19 1.59
N ASP A 166 -13.59 -5.76 0.41
CA ASP A 166 -14.62 -5.98 -0.61
C ASP A 166 -15.19 -7.40 -0.51
N SER A 167 -16.03 -7.63 0.51
CA SER A 167 -16.63 -8.95 0.76
C SER A 167 -17.50 -9.43 -0.39
N GLU A 168 -18.26 -8.53 -1.03
CA GLU A 168 -19.15 -8.88 -2.14
C GLU A 168 -18.35 -9.40 -3.35
N PHE A 169 -17.23 -8.75 -3.68
CA PHE A 169 -16.35 -9.21 -4.75
C PHE A 169 -15.74 -10.58 -4.45
N ILE A 170 -15.30 -10.81 -3.21
CA ILE A 170 -14.72 -12.08 -2.78
C ILE A 170 -15.76 -13.20 -2.87
N GLU A 171 -16.99 -12.97 -2.42
CA GLU A 171 -18.08 -13.95 -2.52
C GLU A 171 -18.40 -14.31 -3.97
N VAL A 172 -18.44 -13.32 -4.87
CA VAL A 172 -18.65 -13.56 -6.31
C VAL A 172 -17.52 -14.43 -6.90
N LEU A 173 -16.27 -14.14 -6.54
CA LEU A 173 -15.12 -14.94 -6.98
C LEU A 173 -15.15 -16.36 -6.40
N GLN A 174 -15.46 -16.51 -5.11
CA GLN A 174 -15.61 -17.82 -4.48
C GLN A 174 -16.67 -18.66 -5.17
N GLN A 175 -17.83 -18.08 -5.47
CA GLN A 175 -18.89 -18.76 -6.21
C GLN A 175 -18.45 -19.15 -7.62
N ALA A 176 -17.74 -18.26 -8.34
CA ALA A 176 -17.21 -18.56 -9.67
C ALA A 176 -16.19 -19.71 -9.64
N CYS A 177 -15.25 -19.70 -8.68
CA CYS A 177 -14.26 -20.76 -8.49
C CYS A 177 -14.95 -22.09 -8.15
N TYR A 178 -15.90 -22.06 -7.23
CA TYR A 178 -16.66 -23.24 -6.83
C TYR A 178 -17.39 -23.86 -8.04
N GLN A 179 -18.13 -23.05 -8.81
CA GLN A 179 -18.83 -23.52 -10.00
C GLN A 179 -17.88 -24.06 -11.07
N PHE A 180 -16.70 -23.46 -11.24
CA PHE A 180 -15.69 -23.99 -12.15
C PHE A 180 -15.21 -25.38 -11.73
N ILE A 181 -14.85 -25.56 -10.45
CA ILE A 181 -14.40 -26.85 -9.90
C ILE A 181 -15.49 -27.92 -10.05
N LEU A 182 -16.75 -27.58 -9.77
CA LEU A 182 -17.88 -28.50 -9.95
C LEU A 182 -18.03 -28.99 -11.39
N ASN A 183 -17.90 -28.08 -12.36
CA ASN A 183 -18.06 -28.40 -13.77
C ASN A 183 -16.85 -29.17 -14.34
N ALA A 184 -15.65 -28.90 -13.83
CA ALA A 184 -14.43 -29.61 -14.21
C ALA A 184 -14.34 -31.01 -13.57
N GLY A 185 -15.00 -31.21 -12.42
CA GLY A 185 -14.92 -32.43 -11.61
C GLY A 185 -13.73 -32.41 -10.66
N GLU A 186 -12.52 -32.26 -11.18
CA GLU A 186 -11.29 -31.98 -10.43
C GLU A 186 -10.51 -30.86 -11.14
N ALA A 187 -9.92 -29.92 -10.41
CA ALA A 187 -9.14 -28.81 -10.98
C ALA A 187 -7.92 -28.49 -10.10
N SER A 188 -6.80 -28.12 -10.72
CA SER A 188 -5.61 -27.63 -10.01
C SER A 188 -5.73 -26.15 -9.64
N LEU A 189 -4.82 -25.66 -8.80
CA LEU A 189 -4.74 -24.23 -8.50
C LEU A 189 -4.49 -23.40 -9.79
N ASP A 190 -3.65 -23.92 -10.69
CA ASP A 190 -3.30 -23.27 -11.94
C ASP A 190 -4.51 -23.18 -12.89
N ASP A 191 -5.34 -24.23 -12.95
CA ASP A 191 -6.57 -24.22 -13.75
C ASP A 191 -7.54 -23.13 -13.27
N VAL A 192 -7.72 -23.02 -11.95
CA VAL A 192 -8.59 -22.00 -11.36
C VAL A 192 -8.01 -20.60 -11.59
N ALA A 193 -6.70 -20.42 -11.44
CA ALA A 193 -6.04 -19.15 -11.68
C ALA A 193 -6.15 -18.70 -13.15
N LEU A 194 -6.00 -19.64 -14.10
CA LEU A 194 -6.22 -19.38 -15.53
C LEU A 194 -7.67 -19.00 -15.81
N PHE A 195 -8.63 -19.73 -15.24
CA PHE A 195 -10.06 -19.43 -15.38
C PHE A 195 -10.39 -18.00 -14.92
N ILE A 196 -9.90 -17.59 -13.74
CA ILE A 196 -10.13 -16.23 -13.22
C ILE A 196 -9.53 -15.18 -14.16
N LYS A 197 -8.32 -15.43 -14.66
CA LYS A 197 -7.60 -14.52 -15.56
C LYS A 197 -8.31 -14.35 -16.90
N GLU A 198 -8.79 -15.45 -17.49
CA GLU A 198 -9.51 -15.43 -18.77
C GLU A 198 -10.87 -14.72 -18.69
N LYS A 199 -11.57 -14.89 -17.57
CA LYS A 199 -12.87 -14.24 -17.36
C LYS A 199 -12.77 -12.76 -17.03
N GLY A 200 -11.59 -12.29 -16.60
CA GLY A 200 -11.36 -10.87 -16.34
C GLY A 200 -12.23 -10.30 -15.20
N PHE A 201 -12.47 -11.09 -14.16
CA PHE A 201 -13.31 -10.68 -13.02
C PHE A 201 -12.77 -9.46 -12.26
N SER A 202 -11.46 -9.23 -12.31
CA SER A 202 -10.78 -8.20 -11.52
C SER A 202 -10.07 -7.17 -12.39
N LYS A 203 -10.11 -5.89 -11.98
CA LYS A 203 -9.22 -4.85 -12.50
C LYS A 203 -7.79 -4.96 -11.93
N VAL A 204 -7.67 -5.59 -10.76
CA VAL A 204 -6.40 -5.81 -10.06
C VAL A 204 -5.90 -7.21 -10.40
N GLU A 205 -4.63 -7.34 -10.78
CA GLU A 205 -4.02 -8.64 -11.06
C GLU A 205 -4.09 -9.55 -9.81
N LEU A 206 -4.65 -10.75 -9.95
CA LEU A 206 -4.71 -11.75 -8.88
C LEU A 206 -3.49 -12.66 -8.98
N ARG A 207 -2.75 -12.82 -7.88
CA ARG A 207 -1.63 -13.76 -7.77
C ARG A 207 -2.12 -15.15 -7.38
N ALA A 208 -1.27 -16.17 -7.57
CA ALA A 208 -1.57 -17.54 -7.14
C ALA A 208 -1.94 -17.61 -5.64
N ASP A 209 -1.26 -16.85 -4.78
CA ASP A 209 -1.58 -16.78 -3.34
C ASP A 209 -2.98 -16.22 -3.08
N ASP A 210 -3.43 -15.25 -3.88
CA ASP A 210 -4.77 -14.68 -3.78
C ASP A 210 -5.79 -15.78 -4.14
N VAL A 211 -5.61 -16.47 -5.27
CA VAL A 211 -6.48 -17.59 -5.67
C VAL A 211 -6.49 -18.71 -4.64
N MET A 212 -5.34 -19.06 -4.08
CA MET A 212 -5.21 -20.07 -3.04
C MET A 212 -5.99 -19.70 -1.78
N SER A 213 -6.04 -18.41 -1.41
CA SER A 213 -6.86 -17.96 -0.28
C SER A 213 -8.36 -18.18 -0.52
N LEU A 214 -8.86 -17.99 -1.75
CA LEU A 214 -10.24 -18.29 -2.12
C LEU A 214 -10.54 -19.79 -2.02
N ILE A 215 -9.61 -20.62 -2.53
CA ILE A 215 -9.72 -22.08 -2.46
C ILE A 215 -9.73 -22.56 -1.02
N ASN A 216 -8.83 -22.06 -0.17
CA ASN A 216 -8.81 -22.38 1.25
C ASN A 216 -10.14 -22.02 1.93
N CYS A 217 -10.75 -20.87 1.60
CA CYS A 217 -12.08 -20.53 2.12
C CYS A 217 -13.13 -21.56 1.72
N LEU A 218 -13.17 -21.98 0.45
CA LEU A 218 -14.10 -23.02 -0.02
C LEU A 218 -13.85 -24.38 0.67
N GLU A 219 -12.60 -24.71 0.94
CA GLU A 219 -12.19 -25.92 1.67
C GLU A 219 -12.66 -25.85 3.13
N TYR A 220 -12.42 -24.73 3.81
CA TYR A 220 -12.83 -24.52 5.20
C TYR A 220 -14.35 -24.41 5.38
N ASP A 221 -15.06 -23.91 4.36
CA ASP A 221 -16.53 -23.95 4.27
C ASP A 221 -17.06 -25.37 4.03
N GLY A 222 -16.19 -26.36 3.78
CA GLY A 222 -16.59 -27.74 3.50
C GLY A 222 -17.27 -27.93 2.14
N LYS A 223 -17.06 -27.00 1.20
CA LYS A 223 -17.64 -27.06 -0.16
C LYS A 223 -16.77 -27.88 -1.12
N ILE A 224 -15.46 -27.87 -0.92
CA ILE A 224 -14.49 -28.62 -1.73
C ILE A 224 -13.54 -29.43 -0.85
N ASP A 225 -13.01 -30.51 -1.41
CA ASP A 225 -11.94 -31.32 -0.83
C ASP A 225 -10.64 -31.12 -1.61
N ARG A 226 -9.52 -31.07 -0.89
CA ARG A 226 -8.17 -31.18 -1.46
C ARG A 226 -7.78 -32.65 -1.61
N VAL A 227 -7.22 -33.00 -2.76
CA VAL A 227 -6.80 -34.36 -3.07
C VAL A 227 -5.43 -34.37 -3.74
N GLU A 228 -4.55 -35.25 -3.28
CA GLU A 228 -3.23 -35.45 -3.87
C GLU A 228 -3.32 -36.45 -5.03
N ARG A 229 -2.82 -36.06 -6.21
CA ARG A 229 -2.72 -36.87 -7.43
C ARG A 229 -1.27 -36.94 -7.89
N GLU A 230 -0.97 -37.83 -8.83
CA GLU A 230 0.38 -37.92 -9.44
C GLU A 230 0.78 -36.62 -10.15
N GLU A 231 -0.19 -35.88 -10.68
CA GLU A 231 -0.01 -34.61 -11.39
C GLU A 231 0.09 -33.39 -10.45
N GLY A 232 -0.19 -33.56 -9.14
CA GLY A 232 -0.14 -32.51 -8.13
C GLY A 232 -1.38 -32.44 -7.23
N GLU A 233 -1.50 -31.34 -6.48
CA GLU A 233 -2.68 -31.04 -5.67
C GLU A 233 -3.87 -30.65 -6.56
N MET A 234 -5.00 -31.33 -6.35
CA MET A 234 -6.26 -31.09 -7.06
C MET A 234 -7.38 -30.77 -6.08
N PHE A 235 -8.36 -30.01 -6.54
CA PHE A 235 -9.56 -29.64 -5.79
C PHE A 235 -10.79 -30.18 -6.48
N ARG A 236 -11.74 -30.68 -5.69
CA ARG A 236 -13.00 -31.25 -6.20
C ARG A 236 -14.15 -30.94 -5.26
N ARG A 237 -15.38 -31.23 -5.68
CA ARG A 237 -16.55 -31.15 -4.79
C ARG A 237 -16.33 -31.98 -3.52
N ALA A 238 -16.68 -31.43 -2.36
CA ALA A 238 -16.66 -32.17 -1.11
C ALA A 238 -17.54 -33.42 -1.20
N LEU A 239 -17.03 -34.56 -0.74
CA LEU A 239 -17.81 -35.80 -0.70
C LEU A 239 -18.94 -35.74 0.34
N LEU A 240 -18.71 -35.00 1.41
CA LEU A 240 -19.63 -34.80 2.52
C LEU A 240 -19.74 -33.29 2.75
N GLU A 241 -20.83 -32.69 2.26
CA GLU A 241 -21.12 -31.29 2.56
C GLU A 241 -21.48 -31.15 4.05
N ILE A 242 -20.95 -30.11 4.69
CA ILE A 242 -21.34 -29.75 6.06
C ILE A 242 -22.71 -29.08 5.96
N PRO A 243 -23.77 -29.66 6.54
CA PRO A 243 -25.09 -29.04 6.48
C PRO A 243 -25.10 -27.75 7.30
N ASP A 244 -25.71 -26.70 6.74
CA ASP A 244 -25.83 -25.39 7.40
C ASP A 244 -26.53 -25.46 8.76
N THR A 245 -27.42 -26.45 8.93
CA THR A 245 -28.15 -26.68 10.17
C THR A 245 -28.26 -28.16 10.50
N SER A 246 -28.45 -28.44 11.79
CA SER A 246 -28.82 -29.75 12.31
C SER A 246 -30.19 -29.68 12.97
N ALA A 247 -30.81 -30.84 13.22
CA ALA A 247 -32.04 -30.92 14.00
C ALA A 247 -31.90 -30.25 15.39
N PHE A 248 -30.70 -30.27 15.96
CA PHE A 248 -30.42 -29.62 17.24
C PHE A 248 -30.35 -28.09 17.13
N THR A 249 -29.67 -27.55 16.12
CA THR A 249 -29.59 -26.09 15.91
C THR A 249 -30.90 -25.49 15.41
N ASN A 250 -31.80 -26.31 14.86
CA ASN A 250 -33.13 -25.89 14.42
C ASN A 250 -34.14 -25.72 15.56
N VAL A 251 -33.82 -26.19 16.77
CA VAL A 251 -34.61 -25.88 17.96
C VAL A 251 -33.94 -24.76 18.76
N PRO A 252 -34.71 -23.89 19.46
CA PRO A 252 -34.16 -22.76 20.20
C PRO A 252 -33.07 -23.15 21.22
N CYS A 253 -33.14 -24.37 21.76
CA CYS A 253 -32.17 -24.89 22.71
C CYS A 253 -30.77 -25.06 22.12
N GLY A 254 -30.64 -25.41 20.83
CA GLY A 254 -29.34 -25.76 20.25
C GLY A 254 -28.35 -24.60 20.14
N SER A 255 -28.88 -23.38 20.16
CA SER A 255 -28.10 -22.13 20.13
C SER A 255 -28.45 -21.22 21.30
N CYS A 256 -29.05 -21.76 22.36
CA CYS A 256 -29.52 -20.97 23.50
C CYS A 256 -28.33 -20.39 24.29
N PRO A 257 -28.21 -19.05 24.44
CA PRO A 257 -27.08 -18.44 25.14
C PRO A 257 -27.06 -18.70 26.65
N VAL A 258 -28.20 -19.13 27.20
CA VAL A 258 -28.41 -19.42 28.62
C VAL A 258 -28.77 -20.90 28.85
N PHE A 259 -28.33 -21.79 27.95
CA PHE A 259 -28.67 -23.22 28.00
C PHE A 259 -28.33 -23.86 29.34
N ASN A 260 -27.14 -23.56 29.89
CA ASN A 260 -26.65 -24.15 31.13
C ASN A 260 -27.39 -23.67 32.39
N ASP A 261 -28.08 -22.53 32.31
CA ASP A 261 -28.83 -21.94 33.44
C ASP A 261 -30.31 -22.37 33.43
N CYS A 262 -30.75 -23.05 32.37
CA CYS A 262 -32.13 -23.43 32.15
C CYS A 262 -32.50 -24.68 32.96
N THR A 263 -33.38 -24.54 33.95
CA THR A 263 -33.87 -25.66 34.76
C THR A 263 -35.39 -25.57 34.95
N PRO A 264 -36.12 -26.70 35.11
CA PRO A 264 -37.59 -26.69 35.21
C PRO A 264 -38.15 -25.71 36.26
N ASP A 265 -37.49 -25.62 37.41
CA ASP A 265 -37.90 -24.78 38.55
C ASP A 265 -37.04 -23.51 38.72
N GLY A 266 -36.19 -23.20 37.73
CA GLY A 266 -35.27 -22.07 37.77
C GLY A 266 -35.89 -20.75 37.32
N ALA A 267 -35.16 -19.65 37.52
CA ALA A 267 -35.53 -18.34 36.98
C ALA A 267 -35.52 -18.33 35.44
N ILE A 268 -34.66 -19.14 34.84
CA ILE A 268 -34.66 -19.47 33.42
C ILE A 268 -35.20 -20.91 33.33
N SER A 269 -36.37 -21.07 32.72
CA SER A 269 -37.08 -22.35 32.70
C SER A 269 -37.62 -22.65 31.29
N PRO A 270 -37.66 -23.92 30.87
CA PRO A 270 -38.32 -24.31 29.63
C PRO A 270 -39.80 -23.94 29.62
N ASN A 271 -40.46 -23.91 30.78
CA ASN A 271 -41.90 -23.62 30.90
C ASN A 271 -42.26 -22.15 30.61
N THR A 272 -41.30 -21.24 30.84
CA THR A 272 -41.47 -19.79 30.64
C THR A 272 -40.51 -19.26 29.57
N CYS A 273 -39.95 -20.15 28.75
CA CYS A 273 -38.92 -19.80 27.77
C CYS A 273 -39.47 -18.94 26.63
N VAL A 274 -39.02 -17.68 26.58
CA VAL A 274 -39.40 -16.73 25.52
C VAL A 274 -38.97 -17.17 24.12
N TYR A 275 -37.87 -17.93 24.01
CA TYR A 275 -37.39 -18.44 22.73
C TYR A 275 -38.29 -19.53 22.17
N TYR A 276 -38.80 -20.42 23.03
CA TYR A 276 -39.79 -21.42 22.62
C TYR A 276 -41.13 -20.79 22.27
N GLN A 277 -41.58 -19.82 23.05
CA GLN A 277 -42.82 -19.11 22.77
C GLN A 277 -42.77 -18.45 21.39
N LYS A 278 -41.69 -17.73 21.07
CA LYS A 278 -41.50 -17.12 19.75
C LYS A 278 -41.36 -18.15 18.62
N TRP A 279 -40.72 -19.30 18.88
CA TRP A 279 -40.51 -20.34 17.86
C TRP A 279 -41.77 -21.16 17.57
N LEU A 280 -42.66 -21.32 18.56
CA LEU A 280 -43.95 -21.99 18.42
C LEU A 280 -45.09 -21.05 17.99
N ASP A 281 -44.89 -19.73 18.06
CA ASP A 281 -45.80 -18.74 17.48
C ASP A 281 -45.64 -18.72 15.95
N PHE A 282 -46.42 -19.55 15.26
CA PHE A 282 -46.55 -19.60 13.80
C PHE A 282 -47.95 -19.22 13.33
#